data_AF-A0A8K0SFD3-F1
#
_entry.id   AF-A0A8K0SFD3-F1
#
_cell.length_a   1.000
_cell.length_b   1.000
_cell.length_c   1.000
_cell.angle_alpha   90.00
_cell.angle_beta   90.00
_cell.angle_gamma   90.00
#
_symmetry.space_group_name_H-M   'P 1'
#
loop_
_entity.id
_entity.type
_entity.pdbx_description
1 polymer ?
#
loop_
_entity_poly.entity_id
_entity_poly.type
_entity_poly.pdbx_seq_one_letter_code
_entity_poly.pdbx_strand_id
1 'polypeptide(L)'
;MLTRLLVFSIPSFLQPRHIHEPIRSGKPAPTAYLNGLRGLAALFVYIFHYSYQAYNVNEGWGCDETNYHFLKLPFIRILYGGPAAVSIFFVLSGYTLSYKTSQLIQSHSYAEFVNTISSLAFRRGIRLFLPPAASTTIIICLIRLGVYEHNEEFAHNKTYMRYYDEEHPHRMDTASEQWSTLWWLALHVFDWDRTPPPTNFDGHLWTIPVEFRCSLYLFITVIGTARLQTKWRFLAVTGLIWIIYRNCNWPLMLFLCGMLIAELDHIRGAHVPPTSSLDQRPNPLSPSIWGRMMTWLWSLVSILGFYLICQPQARAEITPGWIYLSSLIPEWWQDAPFRYWQSMGAVIFVLAIGYSPAWQQFFNNAFIQYLGKISYALYLIHGPTIHSLGFMFERWAFSLTGIEDDWSFNTAFILGAVLSTSMVIWCADVFWRAVDIPAIQFAKWVEGRLIVKS
;
A
#
# COMPACT_ATOMS: atom_id res chain seq x y z
N MET A 1 0.09 17.24 -32.34
CA MET A 1 0.86 16.60 -31.25
C MET A 1 0.66 17.35 -29.93
N LEU A 2 0.89 18.67 -29.88
CA LEU A 2 0.71 19.50 -28.69
C LEU A 2 -0.68 19.38 -28.01
N THR A 3 -1.77 19.42 -28.77
CA THR A 3 -3.14 19.29 -28.24
C THR A 3 -3.38 17.95 -27.55
N ARG A 4 -2.79 16.86 -28.05
CA ARG A 4 -2.90 15.53 -27.41
C ARG A 4 -2.12 15.48 -26.10
N LEU A 5 -0.95 16.12 -26.04
CA LEU A 5 -0.15 16.23 -24.81
C LEU A 5 -0.88 17.08 -23.76
N LEU A 6 -1.44 18.22 -24.15
CA LEU A 6 -2.22 19.08 -23.24
C LEU A 6 -3.45 18.35 -22.69
N VAL A 7 -4.18 17.61 -23.54
CA VAL A 7 -5.30 16.77 -23.08
C VAL A 7 -4.82 15.68 -22.13
N PHE A 8 -3.68 15.05 -22.41
CA PHE A 8 -3.09 14.03 -21.54
C PHE A 8 -2.73 14.58 -20.15
N SER A 9 -2.24 15.81 -20.07
CA SER A 9 -1.94 16.49 -18.80
C SER A 9 -3.17 16.84 -17.97
N ILE A 10 -4.38 16.82 -18.53
CA ILE A 10 -5.62 16.99 -17.75
C ILE A 10 -5.83 15.72 -16.89
N PRO A 11 -6.06 15.85 -15.57
CA PRO A 11 -6.34 14.71 -14.71
C PRO A 11 -7.47 13.84 -15.27
N SER A 12 -7.31 12.52 -15.21
CA SER A 12 -8.28 11.59 -15.83
C SER A 12 -9.72 11.77 -15.36
N PHE A 13 -9.94 12.24 -14.12
CA PHE A 13 -11.27 12.53 -13.57
C PHE A 13 -11.92 13.82 -14.12
N LEU A 14 -11.13 14.71 -14.74
CA LEU A 14 -11.61 15.93 -15.42
C LEU A 14 -11.70 15.74 -16.94
N GLN A 15 -11.13 14.66 -17.49
CA GLN A 15 -11.18 14.40 -18.92
C GLN A 15 -12.62 14.08 -19.37
N PRO A 16 -13.07 14.61 -20.52
CA PRO A 16 -14.37 14.26 -21.08
C PRO A 16 -14.51 12.74 -21.25
N ARG A 17 -15.64 12.18 -20.81
CA ARG A 17 -15.98 10.73 -20.88
C ARG A 17 -15.81 10.07 -22.24
N HIS A 18 -15.60 10.83 -23.31
CA HIS A 18 -15.44 10.36 -24.69
C HIS A 18 -14.02 9.94 -25.08
N ILE A 19 -12.99 10.19 -24.25
CA ILE A 19 -11.57 9.99 -24.65
C ILE A 19 -10.97 8.67 -24.14
N HIS A 20 -11.55 8.04 -23.10
CA HIS A 20 -11.14 6.73 -22.61
C HIS A 20 -12.36 5.85 -22.29
N GLU A 21 -12.15 4.53 -22.30
CA GLU A 21 -13.16 3.50 -22.00
C GLU A 21 -14.10 3.96 -20.90
N PRO A 22 -15.42 3.75 -21.06
CA PRO A 22 -16.39 4.24 -20.11
C PRO A 22 -15.95 3.81 -18.72
N ILE A 23 -15.95 4.76 -17.77
CA ILE A 23 -16.13 4.45 -16.36
C ILE A 23 -17.32 3.53 -16.34
N ARG A 24 -17.10 2.20 -16.32
CA ARG A 24 -18.16 1.22 -16.51
C ARG A 24 -19.19 1.57 -15.45
N SER A 25 -20.34 2.06 -15.86
CA SER A 25 -21.52 2.29 -15.04
C SER A 25 -22.16 0.95 -14.62
N GLY A 26 -21.32 -0.08 -14.50
CA GLY A 26 -21.67 -1.37 -13.92
C GLY A 26 -21.36 -1.32 -12.43
N LYS A 27 -22.02 -2.20 -11.67
CA LYS A 27 -21.68 -2.42 -10.28
C LYS A 27 -20.17 -2.67 -10.17
N PRO A 28 -19.48 -2.10 -9.15
CA PRO A 28 -18.07 -2.37 -8.91
C PRO A 28 -17.84 -3.89 -8.91
N ALA A 29 -16.68 -4.32 -9.41
CA ALA A 29 -16.31 -5.74 -9.30
C ALA A 29 -16.45 -6.19 -7.84
N PRO A 30 -16.77 -7.46 -7.56
CA PRO A 30 -17.01 -7.92 -6.19
C PRO A 30 -15.85 -7.61 -5.23
N THR A 31 -14.61 -7.62 -5.73
CA THR A 31 -13.37 -7.30 -4.98
C THR A 31 -12.95 -5.82 -5.04
N ALA A 32 -13.77 -4.92 -5.62
CA ALA A 32 -13.40 -3.52 -5.84
C ALA A 32 -13.10 -2.76 -4.54
N TYR A 33 -13.73 -3.12 -3.43
CA TYR A 33 -13.48 -2.51 -2.13
C TYR A 33 -12.03 -2.73 -1.65
N LEU A 34 -11.37 -3.83 -2.06
CA LEU A 34 -9.96 -4.09 -1.74
C LEU A 34 -9.03 -3.13 -2.50
N ASN A 35 -9.39 -2.77 -3.74
CA ASN A 35 -8.67 -1.73 -4.47
C ASN A 35 -8.88 -0.36 -3.82
N GLY A 36 -10.08 -0.09 -3.32
CA GLY A 36 -10.37 1.14 -2.56
C GLY A 36 -9.55 1.24 -1.29
N LEU A 37 -9.48 0.16 -0.51
CA LEU A 37 -8.63 0.08 0.70
C LEU A 37 -7.15 0.31 0.35
N ARG A 38 -6.65 -0.29 -0.73
CA ARG A 38 -5.29 -0.04 -1.25
C ARG A 38 -5.08 1.44 -1.59
N GLY A 39 -6.04 2.07 -2.27
CA GLY A 39 -5.98 3.49 -2.61
C GLY A 39 -5.85 4.39 -1.39
N LEU A 40 -6.67 4.15 -0.38
CA LEU A 40 -6.62 4.93 0.87
C LEU A 40 -5.32 4.69 1.65
N ALA A 41 -4.83 3.44 1.69
CA ALA A 41 -3.53 3.12 2.28
C ALA A 41 -2.37 3.86 1.58
N ALA A 42 -2.39 3.98 0.25
CA ALA A 42 -1.37 4.74 -0.49
C ALA A 42 -1.39 6.23 -0.15
N LEU A 43 -2.58 6.79 0.05
CA LEU A 43 -2.73 8.17 0.51
C LEU A 43 -2.15 8.36 1.92
N PHE A 44 -2.37 7.41 2.84
CA PHE A 44 -1.83 7.49 4.20
C PHE A 44 -0.29 7.35 4.24
N VAL A 45 0.30 6.55 3.35
CA VAL A 45 1.76 6.52 3.17
C VAL A 45 2.29 7.88 2.74
N TYR A 46 1.66 8.50 1.74
CA TYR A 46 2.01 9.85 1.31
C TYR A 46 1.90 10.87 2.46
N ILE A 47 0.76 10.92 3.16
CA ILE A 47 0.54 11.87 4.26
C ILE A 47 1.59 11.66 5.36
N PHE A 48 1.98 10.41 5.64
CA PHE A 48 3.06 10.11 6.57
C PHE A 48 4.39 10.72 6.12
N HIS A 49 4.85 10.43 4.90
CA HIS A 49 6.11 10.97 4.36
C HIS A 49 6.09 12.50 4.21
N TYR A 50 4.93 13.10 3.98
CA TYR A 50 4.81 14.56 3.98
C TYR A 50 4.91 15.14 5.40
N SER A 51 4.31 14.48 6.40
CA SER A 51 4.14 15.06 7.75
C SER A 51 5.28 14.75 8.72
N TYR A 52 5.99 13.64 8.54
CA TYR A 52 6.95 13.14 9.53
C TYR A 52 8.24 13.95 9.67
N GLN A 53 8.59 14.77 8.67
CA GLN A 53 9.72 15.69 8.77
C GLN A 53 9.34 16.90 9.66
N ALA A 54 8.12 17.41 9.49
CA ALA A 54 7.62 18.59 10.19
C ALA A 54 7.03 18.30 11.59
N TYR A 55 6.47 17.11 11.82
CA TYR A 55 5.81 16.72 13.08
C TYR A 55 6.25 15.35 13.61
N ASN A 56 6.24 15.19 14.93
CA ASN A 56 6.40 13.88 15.56
C ASN A 56 5.14 13.03 15.40
N VAL A 57 5.09 12.22 14.34
CA VAL A 57 4.00 11.31 14.01
C VAL A 57 4.12 9.91 14.64
N ASN A 58 5.30 9.60 15.19
CA ASN A 58 5.65 8.24 15.66
C ASN A 58 5.08 7.95 17.05
N GLU A 59 5.06 8.95 17.92
CA GLU A 59 4.53 8.83 19.27
C GLU A 59 2.99 8.81 19.33
N GLY A 60 2.44 8.25 20.41
CA GLY A 60 1.00 8.23 20.67
C GLY A 60 0.55 9.32 21.64
N TRP A 61 -0.78 9.54 21.65
CA TRP A 61 -1.42 10.49 22.57
C TRP A 61 -1.13 10.14 24.04
N GLY A 62 -0.68 11.11 24.81
CA GLY A 62 -0.44 11.00 26.25
C GLY A 62 0.83 10.24 26.64
N CYS A 63 1.77 9.98 25.72
CA CYS A 63 3.03 9.29 26.04
C CYS A 63 4.03 10.14 26.85
N ASP A 64 3.79 11.45 26.95
CA ASP A 64 4.61 12.40 27.68
C ASP A 64 3.73 13.56 28.19
N GLU A 65 4.27 14.41 29.07
CA GLU A 65 3.55 15.53 29.70
C GLU A 65 2.99 16.54 28.69
N THR A 66 3.54 16.62 27.49
CA THR A 66 3.15 17.59 26.44
C THR A 66 2.44 16.95 25.25
N ASN A 67 2.32 15.61 25.19
CA ASN A 67 1.95 14.93 23.94
C ASN A 67 0.45 14.65 23.78
N TYR A 68 -0.39 15.69 23.90
CA TYR A 68 -1.86 15.55 24.00
C TYR A 68 -2.65 16.01 22.75
N HIS A 69 -2.00 16.13 21.58
CA HIS A 69 -2.67 16.54 20.34
C HIS A 69 -3.70 15.52 19.86
N PHE A 70 -4.94 15.96 19.59
CA PHE A 70 -6.06 15.08 19.21
C PHE A 70 -5.78 14.20 17.98
N LEU A 71 -4.93 14.65 17.05
CA LEU A 71 -4.52 13.87 15.87
C LEU A 71 -3.84 12.55 16.26
N LYS A 72 -3.15 12.51 17.40
CA LYS A 72 -2.44 11.33 17.94
C LYS A 72 -3.34 10.30 18.62
N LEU A 73 -4.63 10.59 18.75
CA LEU A 73 -5.59 9.63 19.29
C LEU A 73 -5.65 8.36 18.41
N PRO A 74 -5.94 7.19 19.00
CA PRO A 74 -6.26 6.00 18.24
C PRO A 74 -7.37 6.28 17.21
N PHE A 75 -7.38 5.52 16.12
CA PHE A 75 -8.24 5.70 14.93
C PHE A 75 -7.95 6.94 14.09
N ILE A 76 -7.68 8.10 14.68
CA ILE A 76 -7.37 9.34 13.94
C ILE A 76 -5.95 9.29 13.38
N ARG A 77 -5.00 8.80 14.17
CA ARG A 77 -3.59 8.74 13.76
C ARG A 77 -3.31 7.86 12.53
N ILE A 78 -4.27 7.04 12.10
CA ILE A 78 -4.11 6.25 10.86
C ILE A 78 -3.90 7.13 9.64
N LEU A 79 -4.39 8.37 9.66
CA LEU A 79 -4.25 9.33 8.56
C LEU A 79 -2.79 9.55 8.16
N TYR A 80 -1.88 9.41 9.12
CA TYR A 80 -0.42 9.46 8.94
C TYR A 80 0.24 8.15 9.41
N GLY A 81 -0.49 7.03 9.40
CA GLY A 81 -0.01 5.72 9.80
C GLY A 81 0.72 4.99 8.67
N GLY A 82 1.84 5.53 8.17
CA GLY A 82 2.57 4.99 7.02
C GLY A 82 2.90 3.49 7.16
N PRO A 83 3.61 3.06 8.22
CA PRO A 83 3.89 1.63 8.45
C PRO A 83 2.65 0.76 8.53
N ALA A 84 1.60 1.23 9.20
CA ALA A 84 0.32 0.54 9.29
C ALA A 84 -0.31 0.30 7.91
N ALA A 85 -0.30 1.32 7.04
CA ALA A 85 -0.77 1.22 5.66
C ALA A 85 0.05 0.21 4.84
N VAL A 86 1.37 0.15 5.06
CA VAL A 86 2.23 -0.89 4.46
C VAL A 86 1.79 -2.28 4.90
N SER A 87 1.48 -2.53 6.17
CA SER A 87 0.98 -3.85 6.59
C SER A 87 -0.32 -4.24 5.87
N ILE A 88 -1.22 -3.29 5.60
CA ILE A 88 -2.42 -3.54 4.78
C ILE A 88 -2.04 -3.94 3.34
N PHE A 89 -1.06 -3.27 2.72
CA PHE A 89 -0.61 -3.64 1.38
C PHE A 89 -0.12 -5.08 1.31
N PHE A 90 0.66 -5.53 2.27
CA PHE A 90 1.19 -6.89 2.27
C PHE A 90 0.09 -7.95 2.39
N VAL A 91 -0.94 -7.72 3.21
CA VAL A 91 -2.12 -8.61 3.27
C VAL A 91 -2.87 -8.62 1.94
N LEU A 92 -3.09 -7.45 1.34
CA LEU A 92 -3.80 -7.32 0.05
C LEU A 92 -3.02 -7.93 -1.11
N SER A 93 -1.69 -7.82 -1.12
CA SER A 93 -0.83 -8.44 -2.13
C SER A 93 -0.90 -9.97 -2.05
N GLY A 94 -0.83 -10.53 -0.83
CA GLY A 94 -1.06 -11.95 -0.60
C GLY A 94 -2.42 -12.43 -1.09
N TYR A 95 -3.49 -11.72 -0.70
CA TYR A 95 -4.87 -12.02 -1.11
C TYR A 95 -5.03 -12.00 -2.64
N THR A 96 -4.60 -10.92 -3.30
CA THR A 96 -4.86 -10.73 -4.73
C THR A 96 -4.07 -11.69 -5.61
N LEU A 97 -2.84 -12.04 -5.21
CA LEU A 97 -2.00 -12.99 -5.94
C LEU A 97 -2.50 -14.43 -5.82
N SER A 98 -3.08 -14.82 -4.67
CA SER A 98 -3.58 -16.18 -4.47
C SER A 98 -5.03 -16.37 -4.93
N TYR A 99 -5.81 -15.29 -5.07
CA TYR A 99 -7.25 -15.39 -5.31
C TYR A 99 -7.61 -16.27 -6.52
N LYS A 100 -7.07 -15.97 -7.71
CA LYS A 100 -7.36 -16.78 -8.92
C LYS A 100 -6.83 -18.20 -8.79
N THR A 101 -5.63 -18.40 -8.24
CA THR A 101 -5.04 -19.74 -8.10
C THR A 101 -5.84 -20.61 -7.12
N SER A 102 -6.33 -20.04 -6.02
CA SER A 102 -7.18 -20.75 -5.06
C SER A 102 -8.53 -21.15 -5.68
N GLN A 103 -9.10 -20.30 -6.55
CA GLN A 103 -10.31 -20.62 -7.31
C GLN A 103 -10.09 -21.87 -8.17
N LEU A 104 -9.00 -21.91 -8.94
CA LEU A 104 -8.68 -23.02 -9.85
C LEU A 104 -8.36 -24.33 -9.10
N ILE A 105 -7.75 -24.23 -7.92
CA ILE A 105 -7.51 -25.39 -7.05
C ILE A 105 -8.85 -25.96 -6.56
N GLN A 106 -9.80 -25.11 -6.15
CA GLN A 106 -11.12 -25.55 -5.67
C GLN A 106 -11.98 -26.12 -6.80
N SER A 107 -11.87 -25.60 -8.02
CA SER A 107 -12.56 -26.15 -9.20
C SER A 107 -11.85 -27.36 -9.82
N HIS A 108 -10.78 -27.86 -9.20
CA HIS A 108 -9.93 -28.96 -9.70
C HIS A 108 -9.36 -28.73 -11.12
N SER A 109 -9.24 -27.47 -11.55
CA SER A 109 -8.76 -27.07 -12.88
C SER A 109 -7.23 -26.97 -12.91
N TYR A 110 -6.54 -28.09 -12.62
CA TYR A 110 -5.09 -28.10 -12.39
C TYR A 110 -4.23 -27.70 -13.60
N ALA A 111 -4.67 -28.01 -14.82
CA ALA A 111 -3.97 -27.55 -16.04
C ALA A 111 -3.97 -26.02 -16.15
N GLU A 112 -5.13 -25.38 -15.99
CA GLU A 112 -5.20 -23.90 -16.00
C GLU A 112 -4.47 -23.29 -14.79
N PHE A 113 -4.48 -23.97 -13.64
CA PHE A 113 -3.73 -23.55 -12.46
C PHE A 113 -2.23 -23.44 -12.74
N VAL A 114 -1.61 -24.46 -13.36
CA VAL A 114 -0.17 -24.44 -13.71
C VAL A 114 0.14 -23.32 -14.68
N ASN A 115 -0.70 -23.12 -15.71
CA ASN A 115 -0.55 -22.01 -16.65
C ASN A 115 -0.67 -20.66 -15.95
N THR A 116 -1.65 -20.51 -15.06
CA THR A 116 -1.91 -19.26 -14.33
C THR A 116 -0.77 -18.91 -13.39
N ILE A 117 -0.25 -19.87 -12.61
CA ILE A 117 0.80 -19.60 -11.63
C ILE A 117 2.15 -19.30 -12.30
N SER A 118 2.50 -20.01 -13.37
CA SER A 118 3.69 -19.72 -14.19
C SER A 118 3.61 -18.30 -14.78
N SER A 119 2.45 -17.98 -15.35
CA SER A 119 2.12 -16.67 -15.92
C SER A 119 2.16 -15.53 -14.90
N LEU A 120 1.70 -15.78 -13.66
CA LEU A 120 1.81 -14.83 -12.55
C LEU A 120 3.26 -14.60 -12.14
N ALA A 121 4.04 -15.67 -11.95
CA ALA A 121 5.44 -15.60 -11.55
C ALA A 121 6.29 -14.83 -12.58
N PHE A 122 6.15 -15.16 -13.87
CA PHE A 122 6.93 -14.53 -14.95
C PHE A 122 6.67 -13.02 -15.04
N ARG A 123 5.39 -12.60 -15.09
CA ARG A 123 5.05 -11.18 -15.26
C ARG A 123 5.27 -10.36 -13.99
N ARG A 124 5.31 -10.98 -12.80
CA ARG A 124 5.43 -10.26 -11.52
C ARG A 124 6.69 -9.41 -11.47
N GLY A 125 7.82 -9.93 -11.94
CA GLY A 125 9.08 -9.20 -11.98
C GLY A 125 8.96 -7.94 -12.85
N ILE A 126 8.51 -8.10 -14.10
CA ILE A 126 8.37 -6.97 -15.03
C ILE A 126 7.42 -5.90 -14.45
N ARG A 127 6.28 -6.31 -13.88
CA ARG A 127 5.28 -5.36 -13.34
C ARG A 127 5.74 -4.63 -12.09
N LEU A 128 6.50 -5.29 -11.22
CA LEU A 128 6.98 -4.68 -9.98
C LEU A 128 8.22 -3.81 -10.19
N PHE A 129 9.11 -4.15 -11.12
CA PHE A 129 10.39 -3.45 -11.27
C PHE A 129 10.39 -2.37 -12.36
N LEU A 130 9.57 -2.52 -13.42
CA LEU A 130 9.58 -1.56 -14.52
C LEU A 130 9.08 -0.16 -14.11
N PRO A 131 7.96 -0.01 -13.36
CA PRO A 131 7.52 1.33 -12.94
C PRO A 131 8.48 2.01 -11.95
N PRO A 132 9.02 1.34 -10.90
CA PRO A 132 10.04 1.96 -10.06
C PRO A 132 11.31 2.34 -10.85
N ALA A 133 11.77 1.51 -11.79
CA ALA A 133 12.92 1.87 -12.64
C ALA A 133 12.64 3.16 -13.46
N ALA A 134 11.43 3.33 -13.97
CA ALA A 134 11.02 4.58 -14.61
C ALA A 134 10.96 5.76 -13.63
N SER A 135 10.43 5.56 -12.42
CA SER A 135 10.43 6.58 -11.36
C SER A 135 11.85 7.02 -11.00
N THR A 136 12.75 6.08 -10.72
CA THR A 136 14.16 6.36 -10.42
C THR A 136 14.87 7.03 -11.59
N THR A 137 14.57 6.66 -12.84
CA THR A 137 15.08 7.35 -14.03
C THR A 137 14.67 8.83 -14.03
N ILE A 138 13.41 9.13 -13.69
CA ILE A 138 12.92 10.51 -13.56
C ILE A 138 13.68 11.24 -12.46
N ILE A 139 13.89 10.62 -11.28
CA ILE A 139 14.67 11.20 -10.18
C ILE A 139 16.09 11.55 -10.64
N ILE A 140 16.79 10.62 -11.28
CA ILE A 140 18.16 10.84 -11.78
C ILE A 140 18.19 12.00 -12.78
N CYS A 141 17.21 12.09 -13.68
CA CYS A 141 17.09 13.23 -14.58
C CYS A 141 16.88 14.56 -13.83
N LEU A 142 15.99 14.60 -12.82
CA LEU A 142 15.73 15.81 -12.03
C LEU A 142 16.96 16.26 -11.23
N ILE A 143 17.72 15.32 -10.65
CA ILE A 143 18.99 15.63 -9.99
C ILE A 143 19.99 16.18 -11.01
N ARG A 144 20.14 15.55 -12.19
CA ARG A 144 21.08 16.05 -13.22
C ARG A 144 20.70 17.43 -13.76
N LEU A 145 19.43 17.81 -13.66
CA LEU A 145 18.93 19.13 -14.04
C LEU A 145 19.07 20.19 -12.94
N GLY A 146 19.55 19.85 -11.73
CA GLY A 146 19.73 20.80 -10.64
C GLY A 146 18.50 21.02 -9.76
N VAL A 147 17.42 20.24 -9.95
CA VAL A 147 16.15 20.46 -9.24
C VAL A 147 16.26 20.06 -7.77
N TYR A 148 16.97 18.97 -7.46
CA TYR A 148 17.18 18.52 -6.09
C TYR A 148 18.18 19.43 -5.38
N GLU A 149 19.27 19.81 -6.04
CA GLU A 149 20.27 20.75 -5.50
C GLU A 149 19.63 22.10 -5.11
N HIS A 150 18.60 22.55 -5.83
CA HIS A 150 17.86 23.77 -5.47
C HIS A 150 17.12 23.68 -4.12
N ASN A 151 16.70 22.48 -3.72
CA ASN A 151 15.95 22.23 -2.51
C ASN A 151 16.81 21.71 -1.34
N GLU A 152 18.09 21.40 -1.59
CA GLU A 152 19.01 20.81 -0.62
C GLU A 152 19.09 21.60 0.69
N GLU A 153 19.25 22.93 0.59
CA GLU A 153 19.28 23.81 1.78
C GLU A 153 17.99 23.70 2.61
N PHE A 154 16.83 23.60 1.95
CA PHE A 154 15.55 23.50 2.67
C PHE A 154 15.34 22.11 3.27
N ALA A 155 15.73 21.06 2.54
CA ALA A 155 15.60 19.67 2.97
C ALA A 155 16.35 19.39 4.29
N HIS A 156 17.51 20.01 4.50
CA HIS A 156 18.33 19.81 5.70
C HIS A 156 18.12 20.87 6.80
N ASN A 157 17.27 21.87 6.57
CA ASN A 157 17.07 22.95 7.52
C ASN A 157 16.14 22.53 8.67
N LYS A 158 16.72 22.36 9.86
CA LYS A 158 16.03 21.93 11.10
C LYS A 158 14.99 22.90 11.63
N THR A 159 14.96 24.13 11.14
CA THR A 159 13.89 25.09 11.45
C THR A 159 12.56 24.63 10.85
N TYR A 160 12.59 24.03 9.66
CA TYR A 160 11.41 23.48 8.97
C TYR A 160 11.26 21.97 9.20
N MET A 161 12.35 21.20 9.04
CA MET A 161 12.40 19.74 9.20
C MET A 161 12.79 19.37 10.63
N ARG A 162 11.81 19.47 11.54
CA ARG A 162 12.00 19.41 12.99
C ARG A 162 12.28 18.02 13.57
N TYR A 163 11.76 16.95 12.96
CA TYR A 163 11.71 15.63 13.62
C TYR A 163 12.46 14.52 12.88
N TYR A 164 12.19 14.32 11.59
CA TYR A 164 12.84 13.27 10.80
C TYR A 164 13.67 13.87 9.67
N ASP A 165 14.92 13.42 9.57
CA ASP A 165 15.83 13.78 8.49
C ASP A 165 15.74 12.69 7.41
N GLU A 166 14.88 12.91 6.43
CA GLU A 166 14.83 12.04 5.26
C GLU A 166 16.05 12.33 4.39
N GLU A 167 16.72 11.27 3.93
CA GLU A 167 17.85 11.42 3.01
C GLU A 167 17.39 12.12 1.73
N HIS A 168 17.94 13.31 1.48
CA HIS A 168 17.70 14.02 0.24
C HIS A 168 18.72 13.57 -0.82
N PRO A 169 18.28 12.99 -1.94
CA PRO A 169 19.19 12.50 -2.96
C PRO A 169 20.04 13.62 -3.55
N HIS A 170 21.36 13.43 -3.56
CA HIS A 170 22.32 14.39 -4.09
C HIS A 170 22.92 13.94 -5.42
N ARG A 171 23.55 14.88 -6.12
CA ARG A 171 24.24 14.61 -7.37
C ARG A 171 25.59 13.94 -7.12
N MET A 172 25.72 12.72 -7.61
CA MET A 172 27.00 11.99 -7.64
C MET A 172 27.94 12.55 -8.72
N ASP A 173 29.25 12.38 -8.51
CA ASP A 173 30.32 12.89 -9.38
C ASP A 173 30.12 12.48 -10.84
N THR A 174 29.77 11.20 -11.09
CA THR A 174 29.56 10.69 -12.45
C THR A 174 28.12 10.26 -12.69
N ALA A 175 27.62 10.49 -13.91
CA ALA A 175 26.31 10.00 -14.32
C ALA A 175 26.22 8.48 -14.21
N SER A 176 27.29 7.76 -14.57
CA SER A 176 27.36 6.29 -14.47
C SER A 176 27.16 5.79 -13.05
N GLU A 177 27.72 6.44 -12.05
CA GLU A 177 27.54 6.07 -10.64
C GLU A 177 26.07 6.25 -10.23
N GLN A 178 25.45 7.35 -10.64
CA GLN A 178 24.04 7.59 -10.36
C GLN A 178 23.13 6.58 -11.07
N TRP A 179 23.42 6.24 -12.33
CA TRP A 179 22.71 5.18 -13.06
C TRP A 179 22.99 3.78 -12.49
N SER A 180 24.12 3.58 -11.82
CA SER A 180 24.46 2.30 -11.19
C SER A 180 23.46 1.91 -10.11
N THR A 181 22.75 2.90 -9.55
CA THR A 181 21.74 2.69 -8.51
C THR A 181 20.45 2.08 -9.04
N LEU A 182 20.16 2.18 -10.34
CA LEU A 182 19.09 1.36 -10.94
C LEU A 182 19.40 -0.14 -10.85
N TRP A 183 20.68 -0.51 -10.90
CA TRP A 183 21.09 -1.90 -10.68
C TRP A 183 20.87 -2.33 -9.24
N TRP A 184 20.94 -1.42 -8.26
CA TRP A 184 20.62 -1.74 -6.87
C TRP A 184 19.23 -2.39 -6.76
N LEU A 185 18.22 -1.81 -7.42
CA LEU A 185 16.84 -2.29 -7.40
C LEU A 185 16.73 -3.71 -8.00
N ALA A 186 17.53 -4.02 -9.02
CA ALA A 186 17.55 -5.34 -9.66
C ALA A 186 18.37 -6.38 -8.88
N LEU A 187 19.44 -5.96 -8.19
CA LEU A 187 20.39 -6.85 -7.51
C LEU A 187 19.94 -7.25 -6.10
N HIS A 188 19.34 -6.35 -5.33
CA HIS A 188 18.93 -6.61 -3.93
C HIS A 188 17.63 -7.42 -3.81
N VAL A 189 17.08 -7.87 -4.94
CA VAL A 189 15.94 -8.77 -4.98
C VAL A 189 16.26 -10.14 -4.38
N PHE A 190 17.51 -10.58 -4.56
CA PHE A 190 18.01 -11.87 -4.07
C PHE A 190 18.83 -11.75 -2.79
N ASP A 191 18.88 -10.55 -2.21
CA ASP A 191 19.42 -10.37 -0.89
C ASP A 191 18.48 -11.02 0.13
N TRP A 192 19.06 -11.81 1.04
CA TRP A 192 18.34 -12.54 2.07
C TRP A 192 18.37 -11.81 3.42
N ASP A 193 19.00 -10.64 3.47
CA ASP A 193 19.02 -9.81 4.65
C ASP A 193 17.62 -9.32 5.02
N ARG A 194 17.37 -9.26 6.33
CA ARG A 194 16.07 -8.89 6.93
C ARG A 194 15.73 -7.42 6.67
N THR A 195 16.73 -6.57 6.70
CA THR A 195 16.62 -5.14 6.44
C THR A 195 17.26 -4.86 5.09
N PRO A 196 16.47 -4.56 4.05
CA PRO A 196 17.06 -4.08 2.79
C PRO A 196 17.87 -2.81 3.10
N PRO A 197 19.06 -2.64 2.49
CA PRO A 197 19.83 -1.42 2.68
C PRO A 197 19.00 -0.21 2.23
N PRO A 198 19.19 0.97 2.84
CA PRO A 198 18.50 2.16 2.40
C PRO A 198 18.81 2.44 0.92
N THR A 199 17.78 2.81 0.17
CA THR A 199 17.94 3.32 -1.19
C THR A 199 18.25 4.81 -1.13
N ASN A 200 19.42 5.22 -1.62
CA ASN A 200 19.87 6.62 -1.61
C ASN A 200 19.00 7.61 -2.42
N PHE A 201 17.95 7.13 -3.10
CA PHE A 201 17.13 7.94 -4.02
C PHE A 201 15.65 8.02 -3.64
N ASP A 202 15.10 6.93 -3.09
CA ASP A 202 13.68 6.86 -2.83
C ASP A 202 13.37 5.83 -1.73
N GLY A 203 13.43 6.28 -0.48
CA GLY A 203 13.47 5.44 0.72
C GLY A 203 12.40 4.36 0.73
N HIS A 204 11.16 4.65 0.28
CA HIS A 204 10.06 3.69 0.29
C HIS A 204 10.17 2.54 -0.74
N LEU A 205 11.07 2.60 -1.72
CA LEU A 205 11.24 1.53 -2.72
C LEU A 205 11.75 0.21 -2.13
N TRP A 206 12.21 0.21 -0.87
CA TRP A 206 12.57 -1.00 -0.13
C TRP A 206 11.49 -2.09 -0.16
N THR A 207 10.21 -1.70 -0.26
CA THR A 207 9.08 -2.64 -0.28
C THR A 207 9.04 -3.48 -1.55
N ILE A 208 9.53 -2.99 -2.70
CA ILE A 208 9.45 -3.66 -4.00
C ILE A 208 10.20 -5.02 -4.01
N PRO A 209 11.49 -5.10 -3.63
CA PRO A 209 12.17 -6.39 -3.54
C PRO A 209 11.56 -7.31 -2.46
N VAL A 210 11.08 -6.76 -1.34
CA VAL A 210 10.39 -7.55 -0.30
C VAL A 210 9.09 -8.15 -0.84
N GLU A 211 8.27 -7.36 -1.56
CA GLU A 211 7.04 -7.81 -2.20
C GLU A 211 7.31 -8.90 -3.23
N PHE A 212 8.37 -8.78 -4.02
CA PHE A 212 8.74 -9.79 -5.00
C PHE A 212 9.14 -11.10 -4.30
N ARG A 213 10.01 -11.05 -3.29
CA ARG A 213 10.40 -12.22 -2.47
C ARG A 213 9.17 -12.90 -1.85
N CYS A 214 8.29 -12.13 -1.22
CA CYS A 214 7.05 -12.67 -0.63
C CYS A 214 6.13 -13.30 -1.69
N SER A 215 6.09 -12.75 -2.91
CA SER A 215 5.33 -13.33 -4.02
C SER A 215 5.88 -14.70 -4.44
N LEU A 216 7.21 -14.86 -4.54
CA LEU A 216 7.84 -16.13 -4.89
C LEU A 216 7.55 -17.20 -3.82
N TYR A 217 7.73 -16.86 -2.54
CA TYR A 217 7.38 -17.77 -1.45
C TYR A 217 5.91 -18.16 -1.48
N LEU A 218 5.01 -17.19 -1.67
CA LEU A 218 3.58 -17.45 -1.81
C LEU A 218 3.30 -18.43 -2.96
N PHE A 219 3.91 -18.24 -4.12
CA PHE A 219 3.72 -19.17 -5.25
C PHE A 219 4.22 -20.57 -4.92
N ILE A 220 5.37 -20.71 -4.26
CA ILE A 220 5.88 -22.01 -3.80
C ILE A 220 4.91 -22.64 -2.80
N THR A 221 4.39 -21.88 -1.83
CA THR A 221 3.40 -22.36 -0.86
C THR A 221 2.11 -22.83 -1.54
N VAL A 222 1.60 -22.06 -2.51
CA VAL A 222 0.40 -22.42 -3.28
C VAL A 222 0.64 -23.71 -4.07
N ILE A 223 1.79 -23.86 -4.75
CA ILE A 223 2.16 -25.09 -5.48
C ILE A 223 2.25 -26.28 -4.52
N GLY A 224 3.00 -26.13 -3.42
CA GLY A 224 3.24 -27.20 -2.45
C GLY A 224 1.97 -27.67 -1.74
N THR A 225 0.96 -26.79 -1.62
CA THR A 225 -0.31 -27.10 -0.94
C THR A 225 -1.49 -27.33 -1.88
N ALA A 226 -1.30 -27.21 -3.21
CA ALA A 226 -2.37 -27.30 -4.21
C ALA A 226 -3.13 -28.64 -4.22
N ARG A 227 -2.47 -29.72 -3.81
CA ARG A 227 -3.04 -31.08 -3.78
C ARG A 227 -3.61 -31.47 -2.42
N LEU A 228 -3.39 -30.65 -1.40
CA LEU A 228 -3.97 -30.90 -0.08
C LEU A 228 -5.48 -30.63 -0.10
N GLN A 229 -6.23 -31.40 0.69
CA GLN A 229 -7.60 -31.02 1.02
C GLN A 229 -7.58 -29.68 1.76
N THR A 230 -8.64 -28.88 1.61
CA THR A 230 -8.79 -27.55 2.22
C THR A 230 -8.39 -27.54 3.70
N LYS A 231 -8.93 -28.45 4.52
CA LYS A 231 -8.60 -28.52 5.96
C LYS A 231 -7.10 -28.70 6.24
N TRP A 232 -6.42 -29.54 5.45
CA TRP A 232 -4.99 -29.82 5.60
C TRP A 232 -4.13 -28.69 5.04
N ARG A 233 -4.58 -28.01 3.98
CA ARG A 233 -3.94 -26.80 3.48
C ARG A 233 -4.00 -25.67 4.52
N PHE A 234 -5.17 -25.42 5.13
CA PHE A 234 -5.30 -24.46 6.22
C PHE A 234 -4.37 -24.79 7.39
N LEU A 235 -4.31 -26.06 7.82
CA LEU A 235 -3.40 -26.48 8.88
C LEU A 235 -1.94 -26.27 8.51
N ALA A 236 -1.51 -26.70 7.32
CA ALA A 236 -0.12 -26.58 6.86
C ALA A 236 0.31 -25.12 6.70
N VAL A 237 -0.52 -24.28 6.07
CA VAL A 237 -0.22 -22.85 5.88
C VAL A 237 -0.24 -22.11 7.22
N THR A 238 -1.15 -22.44 8.14
CA THR A 238 -1.16 -21.84 9.48
C THR A 238 0.08 -22.24 10.29
N GLY A 239 0.52 -23.50 10.20
CA GLY A 239 1.78 -23.95 10.79
C GLY A 239 2.99 -23.20 10.21
N LEU A 240 3.02 -23.00 8.90
CA LEU A 240 4.06 -22.20 8.23
C LEU A 240 4.03 -20.73 8.69
N ILE A 241 2.84 -20.11 8.76
CA ILE A 241 2.64 -18.77 9.32
C ILE A 241 3.20 -18.68 10.74
N TRP A 242 2.94 -19.68 11.59
CA TRP A 242 3.46 -19.69 12.96
C TRP A 242 5.00 -19.73 13.00
N ILE A 243 5.66 -20.53 12.15
CA ILE A 243 7.13 -20.58 12.06
C ILE A 243 7.68 -19.22 11.59
N ILE A 244 7.09 -18.64 10.55
CA ILE A 244 7.49 -17.34 9.98
C ILE A 244 7.29 -16.21 10.99
N TYR A 245 6.17 -16.26 11.72
CA TYR A 245 5.86 -15.35 12.80
C TYR A 245 6.92 -15.41 13.89
N ARG A 246 7.36 -16.59 14.31
CA ARG A 246 8.47 -16.76 15.27
C ARG A 246 9.81 -16.25 14.75
N ASN A 247 10.00 -16.18 13.43
CA ASN A 247 11.17 -15.58 12.78
C ASN A 247 10.99 -14.06 12.54
N CYS A 248 9.92 -13.44 13.04
CA CYS A 248 9.64 -12.01 12.90
C CYS A 248 9.55 -11.52 11.44
N ASN A 249 9.36 -12.43 10.48
CA ASN A 249 9.19 -12.09 9.07
C ASN A 249 7.72 -11.71 8.80
N TRP A 250 7.35 -10.56 9.36
CA TRP A 250 6.02 -9.98 9.25
C TRP A 250 5.54 -9.78 7.80
N PRO A 251 6.40 -9.43 6.80
CA PRO A 251 5.94 -9.27 5.41
C PRO A 251 5.39 -10.57 4.82
N LEU A 252 6.15 -11.67 4.95
CA LEU A 252 5.75 -12.97 4.42
C LEU A 252 4.55 -13.54 5.18
N MET A 253 4.52 -13.34 6.49
CA MET A 253 3.37 -13.71 7.33
C MET A 253 2.09 -13.07 6.81
N LEU A 254 2.10 -11.76 6.53
CA LEU A 254 0.93 -11.04 6.02
C LEU A 254 0.50 -11.52 4.63
N PHE A 255 1.44 -11.87 3.75
CA PHE A 255 1.13 -12.48 2.45
C PHE A 255 0.38 -13.80 2.60
N LEU A 256 0.84 -14.67 3.49
CA LEU A 256 0.20 -15.97 3.74
C LEU A 256 -1.15 -15.82 4.47
N CYS A 257 -1.29 -14.85 5.38
CA CYS A 257 -2.60 -14.50 5.93
C CYS A 257 -3.56 -14.03 4.83
N GLY A 258 -3.10 -13.18 3.91
CA GLY A 258 -3.86 -12.79 2.71
C GLY A 258 -4.30 -13.99 1.87
N MET A 259 -3.42 -14.99 1.70
CA MET A 259 -3.76 -16.25 1.02
C MET A 259 -4.91 -16.99 1.69
N LEU A 260 -4.88 -17.14 3.02
CA LEU A 260 -5.94 -17.80 3.77
C LEU A 260 -7.26 -17.01 3.69
N ILE A 261 -7.21 -15.68 3.76
CA ILE A 261 -8.41 -14.83 3.59
C ILE A 261 -9.02 -15.01 2.19
N ALA A 262 -8.19 -15.06 1.14
CA ALA A 262 -8.67 -15.31 -0.23
C ALA A 262 -9.34 -16.68 -0.37
N GLU A 263 -8.80 -17.70 0.29
CA GLU A 263 -9.40 -19.03 0.29
C GLU A 263 -10.72 -19.09 1.06
N LEU A 264 -10.80 -18.43 2.23
CA LEU A 264 -12.04 -18.26 2.98
C LEU A 264 -13.12 -17.55 2.15
N ASP A 265 -12.74 -16.54 1.37
CA ASP A 265 -13.64 -15.81 0.46
C ASP A 265 -14.25 -16.70 -0.62
N HIS A 266 -13.48 -17.66 -1.15
CA HIS A 266 -14.01 -18.66 -2.07
C HIS A 266 -14.96 -19.63 -1.38
N ILE A 267 -14.59 -20.14 -0.21
CA ILE A 267 -15.43 -21.10 0.55
C ILE A 267 -16.79 -20.50 0.90
N ARG A 268 -16.83 -19.23 1.28
CA ARG A 268 -18.07 -18.52 1.60
C ARG A 268 -18.83 -17.98 0.38
N GLY A 269 -18.29 -18.15 -0.83
CA GLY A 269 -18.90 -17.64 -2.06
C GLY A 269 -19.01 -16.11 -2.13
N ALA A 270 -18.08 -15.37 -1.52
CA ALA A 270 -18.18 -13.92 -1.33
C ALA A 270 -18.34 -13.12 -2.63
N HIS A 271 -17.77 -13.62 -3.73
CA HIS A 271 -17.64 -12.89 -5.00
C HIS A 271 -18.31 -13.59 -6.18
N VAL A 272 -19.17 -14.58 -5.92
CA VAL A 272 -19.94 -15.25 -6.97
C VAL A 272 -21.05 -14.30 -7.43
N PRO A 273 -21.11 -13.92 -8.72
CA PRO A 273 -22.22 -13.12 -9.24
C PRO A 273 -23.52 -13.90 -9.01
N PRO A 274 -24.62 -13.23 -8.61
CA PRO A 274 -25.92 -13.91 -8.60
C PRO A 274 -26.21 -14.33 -10.04
N THR A 275 -26.10 -15.64 -10.32
CA THR A 275 -26.35 -16.19 -11.64
C THR A 275 -27.77 -15.86 -12.04
N SER A 276 -27.90 -15.31 -13.25
CA SER A 276 -29.16 -15.11 -13.96
C SER A 276 -29.78 -16.46 -14.32
N SER A 277 -30.41 -17.11 -13.35
CA SER A 277 -31.26 -18.27 -13.56
C SER A 277 -32.24 -18.39 -12.39
N LEU A 278 -33.45 -17.85 -12.59
CA LEU A 278 -34.72 -18.33 -12.04
C LEU A 278 -34.91 -18.58 -10.54
N ASP A 279 -33.97 -18.23 -9.67
CA ASP A 279 -34.25 -18.20 -8.24
C ASP A 279 -34.99 -16.90 -7.89
N GLN A 280 -36.31 -17.03 -7.87
CA GLN A 280 -37.22 -16.14 -7.15
C GLN A 280 -36.62 -15.93 -5.75
N ARG A 281 -35.93 -14.81 -5.53
CA ARG A 281 -35.62 -14.38 -4.18
C ARG A 281 -36.96 -14.18 -3.48
N PRO A 282 -37.26 -14.89 -2.39
CA PRO A 282 -38.31 -14.40 -1.49
C PRO A 282 -37.94 -12.96 -1.14
N ASN A 283 -38.94 -12.08 -1.08
CA ASN A 283 -38.82 -10.70 -0.58
C ASN A 283 -37.80 -10.61 0.55
N PRO A 284 -37.04 -9.51 0.69
CA PRO A 284 -36.03 -9.37 1.74
C PRO A 284 -36.70 -9.60 3.11
N LEU A 285 -36.64 -10.84 3.58
CA LEU A 285 -37.04 -11.22 4.92
C LEU A 285 -36.21 -10.33 5.82
N SER A 286 -36.88 -9.67 6.78
CA SER A 286 -36.20 -8.85 7.79
C SER A 286 -34.95 -9.59 8.26
N PRO A 287 -33.79 -8.93 8.37
CA PRO A 287 -32.55 -9.63 8.65
C PRO A 287 -32.75 -10.51 9.89
N SER A 288 -32.48 -11.81 9.74
CA SER A 288 -32.55 -12.76 10.86
C SER A 288 -31.79 -12.19 12.06
N ILE A 289 -32.25 -12.48 13.28
CA ILE A 289 -31.56 -12.11 14.52
C ILE A 289 -30.08 -12.51 14.43
N TRP A 290 -29.80 -13.68 13.83
CA TRP A 290 -28.45 -14.17 13.55
C TRP A 290 -27.66 -13.25 12.61
N GLY A 291 -28.27 -12.77 11.52
CA GLY A 291 -27.63 -11.86 10.56
C GLY A 291 -27.27 -10.52 11.19
N ARG A 292 -28.16 -9.97 12.03
CA ARG A 292 -27.87 -8.76 12.82
C ARG A 292 -26.73 -8.99 13.81
N MET A 293 -26.77 -10.09 14.57
CA MET A 293 -25.71 -10.45 15.52
C MET A 293 -24.34 -10.58 14.84
N MET A 294 -24.28 -11.26 13.69
CA MET A 294 -23.05 -11.37 12.89
C MET A 294 -22.55 -10.01 12.39
N THR A 295 -23.46 -9.12 11.98
CA THR A 295 -23.09 -7.77 11.54
C THR A 295 -22.46 -6.97 12.68
N TRP A 296 -23.05 -7.05 13.88
CA TRP A 296 -22.49 -6.46 15.09
C TRP A 296 -21.12 -7.04 15.45
N LEU A 297 -20.99 -8.37 15.40
CA LEU A 297 -19.72 -9.05 15.65
C LEU A 297 -18.63 -8.55 14.69
N TRP A 298 -18.87 -8.56 13.38
CA TRP A 298 -17.88 -8.09 12.40
C TRP A 298 -17.58 -6.60 12.52
N SER A 299 -18.54 -5.79 13.00
CA SER A 299 -18.30 -4.39 13.31
C SER A 299 -17.33 -4.26 14.50
N LEU A 300 -17.53 -5.00 15.58
CA LEU A 300 -16.61 -5.04 16.73
C LEU A 300 -15.21 -5.55 16.34
N VAL A 301 -15.15 -6.62 15.54
CA VAL A 301 -13.87 -7.14 15.01
C VAL A 301 -13.17 -6.11 14.13
N SER A 302 -13.92 -5.36 13.32
CA SER A 302 -13.32 -4.29 12.50
C SER A 302 -12.78 -3.14 13.35
N ILE A 303 -13.47 -2.76 14.43
CA ILE A 303 -13.02 -1.73 15.37
C ILE A 303 -11.75 -2.20 16.08
N LEU A 304 -11.70 -3.46 16.54
CA LEU A 304 -10.51 -4.04 17.14
C LEU A 304 -9.33 -4.04 16.17
N GLY A 305 -9.52 -4.56 14.94
CA GLY A 305 -8.48 -4.55 13.92
C GLY A 305 -7.97 -3.15 13.63
N PHE A 306 -8.88 -2.18 13.49
CA PHE A 306 -8.54 -0.80 13.23
C PHE A 306 -7.77 -0.16 14.40
N TYR A 307 -8.17 -0.44 15.65
CA TYR A 307 -7.44 0.00 16.84
C TYR A 307 -6.01 -0.55 16.86
N LEU A 308 -5.84 -1.86 16.61
CA LEU A 308 -4.54 -2.52 16.63
C LEU A 308 -3.57 -1.99 15.55
N ILE A 309 -4.11 -1.61 14.38
CA ILE A 309 -3.32 -0.94 13.32
C ILE A 309 -2.76 0.40 13.81
N CYS A 310 -3.40 1.07 14.79
CA CYS A 310 -2.98 2.36 15.30
C CYS A 310 -1.83 2.29 16.34
N GLN A 311 -1.06 1.21 16.41
CA GLN A 311 0.07 1.11 17.34
C GLN A 311 1.08 2.26 17.11
N PRO A 312 1.46 3.00 18.16
CA PRO A 312 2.56 3.95 18.09
C PRO A 312 3.85 3.29 17.62
N GLN A 313 4.60 3.99 16.78
CA GLN A 313 5.89 3.52 16.30
C GLN A 313 6.97 3.68 17.37
N ALA A 314 6.85 4.72 18.18
CA ALA A 314 7.75 5.02 19.28
C ALA A 314 6.96 5.12 20.60
N ARG A 315 7.60 4.73 21.70
CA ARG A 315 7.12 4.91 23.07
C ARG A 315 5.77 4.25 23.37
N ALA A 316 5.46 3.15 22.69
CA ALA A 316 4.18 2.44 22.88
C ALA A 316 4.05 1.87 24.31
N GLU A 317 5.18 1.50 24.92
CA GLU A 317 5.32 0.97 26.27
C GLU A 317 4.91 1.94 27.38
N ILE A 318 4.92 3.25 27.11
CA ILE A 318 4.47 4.29 28.05
C ILE A 318 3.28 5.10 27.51
N THR A 319 2.74 4.75 26.34
CA THR A 319 1.58 5.42 25.77
C THR A 319 0.28 4.86 26.36
N PRO A 320 -0.60 5.69 26.96
CA PRO A 320 -1.91 5.28 27.42
C PRO A 320 -2.71 4.51 26.35
N GLY A 321 -3.36 3.41 26.75
CA GLY A 321 -4.06 2.50 25.82
C GLY A 321 -3.15 1.48 25.12
N TRP A 322 -1.83 1.67 25.14
CA TRP A 322 -0.85 0.76 24.54
C TRP A 322 0.08 0.08 25.54
N ILE A 323 0.17 0.55 26.78
CA ILE A 323 1.03 -0.05 27.83
C ILE A 323 0.82 -1.57 27.95
N TYR A 324 -0.44 -2.00 28.16
CA TYR A 324 -0.76 -3.41 28.28
C TYR A 324 -0.50 -4.20 27.00
N LEU A 325 -0.90 -3.67 25.83
CA LEU A 325 -0.65 -4.33 24.54
C LEU A 325 0.85 -4.44 24.25
N SER A 326 1.64 -3.45 24.64
CA SER A 326 3.10 -3.46 24.47
C SER A 326 3.75 -4.50 25.37
N SER A 327 3.24 -4.71 26.59
CA SER A 327 3.72 -5.81 27.46
C SER A 327 3.41 -7.21 26.95
N LEU A 328 2.46 -7.34 26.01
CA LEU A 328 2.14 -8.60 25.35
C LEU A 328 3.01 -8.87 24.12
N ILE A 329 3.86 -7.92 23.70
CA ILE A 329 4.82 -8.13 22.62
C ILE A 329 5.91 -9.06 23.16
N PRO A 330 6.09 -10.24 22.56
CA PRO A 330 7.04 -11.21 23.09
C PRO A 330 8.49 -10.74 22.93
N GLU A 331 9.36 -11.12 23.87
CA GLU A 331 10.78 -10.74 23.88
C GLU A 331 11.59 -11.19 22.65
N TRP A 332 11.11 -12.15 21.87
CA TRP A 332 11.79 -12.57 20.63
C TRP A 332 11.42 -11.69 19.42
N TRP A 333 10.45 -10.77 19.55
CA TRP A 333 10.06 -9.81 18.51
C TRP A 333 10.78 -8.47 18.69
N GLN A 334 12.07 -8.41 18.35
CA GLN A 334 12.91 -7.24 18.65
C GLN A 334 13.17 -6.31 17.45
N ASP A 335 13.26 -6.84 16.22
CA ASP A 335 13.69 -6.06 15.05
C ASP A 335 12.73 -4.89 14.69
N ALA A 336 11.44 -5.03 15.01
CA ALA A 336 10.42 -3.99 14.76
C ALA A 336 9.19 -4.18 15.68
N PRO A 337 9.24 -3.81 16.97
CA PRO A 337 8.15 -4.04 17.93
C PRO A 337 6.83 -3.36 17.53
N PHE A 338 6.91 -2.19 16.88
CA PHE A 338 5.74 -1.49 16.35
C PHE A 338 5.01 -2.25 15.23
N ARG A 339 5.67 -3.22 14.58
CA ARG A 339 5.05 -4.05 13.54
C ARG A 339 4.16 -5.15 14.11
N TYR A 340 4.27 -5.47 15.39
CA TYR A 340 3.57 -6.60 16.00
C TYR A 340 2.04 -6.43 15.90
N TRP A 341 1.47 -5.40 16.55
CA TRP A 341 0.02 -5.18 16.52
C TRP A 341 -0.45 -4.57 15.21
N GLN A 342 0.39 -3.81 14.51
CA GLN A 342 0.05 -3.31 13.16
C GLN A 342 -0.22 -4.46 12.19
N SER A 343 0.62 -5.49 12.23
CA SER A 343 0.47 -6.66 11.35
C SER A 343 -0.76 -7.47 11.72
N MET A 344 -0.98 -7.76 13.01
CA MET A 344 -2.18 -8.47 13.48
C MET A 344 -3.46 -7.69 13.16
N GLY A 345 -3.46 -6.39 13.45
CA GLY A 345 -4.57 -5.49 13.15
C GLY A 345 -4.90 -5.45 11.67
N ALA A 346 -3.89 -5.40 10.79
CA ALA A 346 -4.09 -5.41 9.33
C ALA A 346 -4.80 -6.69 8.86
N VAL A 347 -4.39 -7.86 9.37
CA VAL A 347 -5.06 -9.14 9.05
C VAL A 347 -6.52 -9.13 9.52
N ILE A 348 -6.74 -8.74 10.78
CA ILE A 348 -8.08 -8.70 11.39
C ILE A 348 -8.99 -7.72 10.65
N PHE A 349 -8.48 -6.53 10.31
CA PHE A 349 -9.24 -5.49 9.64
C PHE A 349 -9.60 -5.88 8.20
N VAL A 350 -8.64 -6.39 7.42
CA VAL A 350 -8.90 -6.87 6.05
C VAL A 350 -9.91 -8.01 6.05
N LEU A 351 -9.79 -8.95 6.99
CA LEU A 351 -10.78 -10.01 7.18
C LEU A 351 -12.16 -9.42 7.48
N ALA A 352 -12.26 -8.51 8.45
CA ALA A 352 -13.54 -7.92 8.87
C ALA A 352 -14.23 -7.11 7.77
N ILE A 353 -13.48 -6.38 6.94
CA ILE A 353 -14.03 -5.66 5.78
C ILE A 353 -14.69 -6.65 4.79
N GLY A 354 -14.11 -7.84 4.64
CA GLY A 354 -14.70 -8.90 3.84
C GLY A 354 -16.11 -9.29 4.28
N TYR A 355 -16.46 -9.13 5.55
CA TYR A 355 -17.77 -9.49 6.11
C TYR A 355 -18.67 -8.28 6.44
N SER A 356 -18.19 -7.05 6.27
CA SER A 356 -18.94 -5.84 6.60
C SER A 356 -19.39 -5.07 5.35
N PRO A 357 -20.70 -5.08 5.02
CA PRO A 357 -21.23 -4.31 3.89
C PRO A 357 -20.99 -2.79 4.03
N ALA A 358 -20.97 -2.27 5.25
CA ALA A 358 -20.74 -0.84 5.51
C ALA A 358 -19.32 -0.43 5.07
N TRP A 359 -18.31 -1.20 5.46
CA TRP A 359 -16.93 -0.96 5.02
C TRP A 359 -16.79 -1.13 3.50
N GLN A 360 -17.40 -2.16 2.91
CA GLN A 360 -17.37 -2.35 1.47
C GLN A 360 -18.00 -1.16 0.73
N GLN A 361 -19.13 -0.62 1.21
CA GLN A 361 -19.75 0.58 0.64
C GLN A 361 -18.84 1.81 0.76
N PHE A 362 -18.21 2.01 1.91
CA PHE A 362 -17.25 3.09 2.12
C PHE A 362 -16.10 3.00 1.10
N PHE A 363 -15.43 1.85 1.00
CA PHE A 363 -14.30 1.69 0.07
C PHE A 363 -14.72 1.66 -1.41
N ASN A 364 -15.98 1.36 -1.72
CA ASN A 364 -16.54 1.43 -3.07
C ASN A 364 -16.96 2.84 -3.49
N ASN A 365 -16.82 3.86 -2.64
CA ASN A 365 -17.05 5.25 -3.02
C ASN A 365 -16.17 5.65 -4.22
N ALA A 366 -16.72 6.42 -5.15
CA ALA A 366 -16.04 6.84 -6.38
C ALA A 366 -14.66 7.52 -6.14
N PHE A 367 -14.55 8.35 -5.10
CA PHE A 367 -13.29 9.00 -4.74
C PHE A 367 -12.24 7.98 -4.30
N ILE A 368 -12.60 7.06 -3.40
CA ILE A 368 -11.69 6.03 -2.89
C ILE A 368 -11.34 5.03 -4.00
N GLN A 369 -12.27 4.71 -4.89
CA GLN A 369 -12.01 3.89 -6.07
C GLN A 369 -11.04 4.57 -7.04
N TYR A 370 -11.11 5.89 -7.19
CA TYR A 370 -10.12 6.63 -7.97
C TYR A 370 -8.72 6.52 -7.35
N LEU A 371 -8.59 6.73 -6.03
CA LEU A 371 -7.32 6.49 -5.33
C LEU A 371 -6.82 5.06 -5.53
N GLY A 372 -7.73 4.08 -5.55
CA GLY A 372 -7.40 2.68 -5.82
C GLY A 372 -6.85 2.41 -7.23
N LYS A 373 -7.22 3.22 -8.23
CA LYS A 373 -6.68 3.10 -9.60
C LYS A 373 -5.25 3.59 -9.68
N ILE A 374 -4.96 4.73 -9.06
CA ILE A 374 -3.65 5.37 -9.09
C ILE A 374 -2.74 4.92 -7.93
N SER A 375 -3.16 3.97 -7.09
CA SER A 375 -2.51 3.69 -5.81
C SER A 375 -1.03 3.31 -5.94
N TYR A 376 -0.69 2.52 -6.96
CA TYR A 376 0.70 2.10 -7.19
C TYR A 376 1.55 3.26 -7.71
N ALA A 377 1.04 4.04 -8.66
CA ALA A 377 1.69 5.26 -9.14
C ALA A 377 1.87 6.29 -8.01
N LEU A 378 0.84 6.49 -7.19
CA LEU A 378 0.87 7.37 -6.00
C LEU A 378 1.97 6.92 -5.02
N TYR A 379 2.03 5.62 -4.74
CA TYR A 379 3.08 5.04 -3.90
C TYR A 379 4.49 5.27 -4.48
N LEU A 380 4.68 5.27 -5.79
CA LEU A 380 6.02 5.44 -6.38
C LEU A 380 6.44 6.91 -6.55
N ILE A 381 5.51 7.80 -6.89
CA ILE A 381 5.86 9.17 -7.31
C ILE A 381 5.77 10.20 -6.18
N HIS A 382 5.21 9.83 -5.02
CA HIS A 382 5.03 10.79 -3.93
C HIS A 382 6.38 11.33 -3.41
N GLY A 383 7.35 10.47 -3.08
CA GLY A 383 8.70 10.91 -2.66
C GLY A 383 9.38 11.83 -3.69
N PRO A 384 9.49 11.42 -4.97
CA PRO A 384 10.05 12.27 -6.01
C PRO A 384 9.35 13.62 -6.14
N THR A 385 8.02 13.65 -6.02
CA THR A 385 7.23 14.87 -6.12
C THR A 385 7.42 15.76 -4.88
N ILE A 386 7.51 15.19 -3.68
CA ILE A 386 7.78 15.93 -2.44
C ILE A 386 9.16 16.60 -2.53
N HIS A 387 10.20 15.84 -2.82
CA HIS A 387 11.58 16.35 -2.86
C HIS A 387 11.84 17.38 -3.97
N SER A 388 11.08 17.33 -5.07
CA SER A 388 11.21 18.28 -6.17
C SER A 388 10.26 19.48 -6.05
N LEU A 389 8.96 19.25 -6.11
CA LEU A 389 7.95 20.32 -6.15
C LEU A 389 7.37 20.62 -4.75
N GLY A 390 7.23 19.61 -3.89
CA GLY A 390 6.71 19.76 -2.54
C GLY A 390 7.52 20.73 -1.69
N PHE A 391 8.84 20.55 -1.63
CA PHE A 391 9.75 21.45 -0.92
C PHE A 391 9.75 22.88 -1.47
N MET A 392 9.55 23.06 -2.79
CA MET A 392 9.37 24.40 -3.35
C MET A 392 8.08 25.07 -2.84
N PHE A 393 6.99 24.32 -2.77
CA PHE A 393 5.70 24.82 -2.25
C PHE A 393 5.77 25.09 -0.75
N GLU A 394 6.43 24.24 0.03
CA GLU A 394 6.60 24.45 1.46
C GLU A 394 7.47 25.67 1.73
N ARG A 395 8.63 25.80 1.07
CA ARG A 395 9.50 26.98 1.18
C ARG A 395 8.74 28.27 0.85
N TRP A 396 7.92 28.25 -0.19
CA TRP A 396 7.05 29.38 -0.54
C TRP A 396 5.97 29.64 0.51
N ALA A 397 5.32 28.61 1.05
CA ALA A 397 4.31 28.78 2.08
C ALA A 397 4.90 29.37 3.37
N PHE A 398 6.07 28.87 3.81
CA PHE A 398 6.79 29.39 4.97
C PHE A 398 7.28 30.82 4.77
N SER A 399 7.63 31.24 3.55
CA SER A 399 8.01 32.63 3.29
C SER A 399 6.83 33.61 3.35
N LEU A 400 5.59 33.11 3.22
CA LEU A 400 4.38 33.92 3.32
C LEU A 400 3.85 34.08 4.74
N THR A 401 3.83 32.98 5.52
CA THR A 401 3.20 33.00 6.86
C THR A 401 4.22 33.09 8.00
N GLY A 402 5.48 32.73 7.76
CA GLY A 402 6.52 32.68 8.77
C GLY A 402 6.51 31.41 9.64
N ILE A 403 7.40 31.39 10.63
CA ILE A 403 7.71 30.25 11.50
C ILE A 403 7.76 30.63 12.99
N GLU A 404 7.40 31.87 13.32
CA GLU A 404 7.63 32.47 14.65
C GLU A 404 6.77 31.81 15.73
N ASP A 405 5.57 31.38 15.38
CA ASP A 405 4.61 30.74 16.27
C ASP A 405 3.96 29.51 15.61
N ASP A 406 3.32 28.68 16.43
CA ASP A 406 2.70 27.43 15.97
C ASP A 406 1.56 27.66 14.97
N TRP A 407 0.81 28.76 15.08
CA TRP A 407 -0.28 29.05 14.14
C TRP A 407 0.29 29.38 12.75
N SER A 408 1.30 30.25 12.70
CA SER A 408 2.00 30.60 11.47
C SER A 408 2.65 29.38 10.81
N PHE A 409 3.31 28.53 11.61
CA PHE A 409 3.92 27.29 11.13
C PHE A 409 2.89 26.30 10.57
N ASN A 410 1.81 26.03 11.32
CA ASN A 410 0.75 25.12 10.90
C ASN A 410 0.04 25.63 9.64
N THR A 411 -0.14 26.95 9.51
CA THR A 411 -0.75 27.56 8.33
C THR A 411 0.12 27.38 7.09
N ALA A 412 1.43 27.63 7.18
CA ALA A 412 2.38 27.34 6.11
C ALA A 412 2.36 25.86 5.73
N PHE A 413 2.43 24.97 6.72
CA PHE A 413 2.44 23.53 6.48
C PHE A 413 1.18 23.08 5.74
N ILE A 414 -0.02 23.53 6.16
CA ILE A 414 -1.29 23.19 5.50
C ILE A 414 -1.33 23.76 4.08
N LEU A 415 -0.88 25.00 3.88
CA LEU A 415 -0.84 25.62 2.56
C LEU A 415 0.09 24.87 1.60
N GLY A 416 1.29 24.53 2.05
CA GLY A 416 2.22 23.66 1.34
C GLY A 416 1.60 22.29 1.05
N ALA A 417 0.89 21.71 2.03
CA ALA A 417 0.30 20.38 1.91
C ALA A 417 -0.78 20.34 0.84
N VAL A 418 -1.61 21.39 0.73
CA VAL A 418 -2.66 21.47 -0.29
C VAL A 418 -2.05 21.49 -1.69
N LEU A 419 -1.01 22.30 -1.91
CA LEU A 419 -0.32 22.38 -3.20
C LEU A 419 0.44 21.09 -3.52
N SER A 420 1.20 20.57 -2.56
CA SER A 420 1.95 19.31 -2.68
C SER A 420 1.02 18.13 -2.97
N THR A 421 -0.09 18.00 -2.23
CA THR A 421 -1.07 16.92 -2.44
C THR A 421 -1.72 17.00 -3.82
N SER A 422 -2.08 18.21 -4.27
CA SER A 422 -2.65 18.42 -5.60
C SER A 422 -1.66 17.99 -6.69
N MET A 423 -0.39 18.35 -6.53
CA MET A 423 0.68 17.98 -7.46
C MET A 423 0.97 16.48 -7.43
N VAL A 424 1.05 15.86 -6.25
CA VAL A 424 1.26 14.42 -6.08
C VAL A 424 0.14 13.62 -6.74
N ILE A 425 -1.13 13.99 -6.55
CA ILE A 425 -2.26 13.33 -7.20
C ILE A 425 -2.19 13.49 -8.72
N TRP A 426 -1.80 14.68 -9.22
CA TRP A 426 -1.63 14.92 -10.64
C TRP A 426 -0.49 14.09 -11.24
N CYS A 427 0.70 14.12 -10.63
CA CYS A 427 1.85 13.31 -11.03
C CYS A 427 1.51 11.82 -11.02
N ALA A 428 0.79 11.34 -10.00
CA ALA A 428 0.37 9.95 -9.89
C ALA A 428 -0.60 9.54 -11.00
N ASP A 429 -1.56 10.40 -11.36
CA ASP A 429 -2.51 10.15 -12.46
C ASP A 429 -1.81 10.10 -13.83
N VAL A 430 -0.85 11.01 -14.06
CA VAL A 430 -0.04 11.03 -15.28
C VAL A 430 0.86 9.80 -15.34
N PHE A 431 1.57 9.48 -14.26
CA PHE A 431 2.46 8.33 -14.17
C PHE A 431 1.70 7.00 -14.32
N TRP A 432 0.51 6.90 -13.72
CA TRP A 432 -0.37 5.74 -13.88
C TRP A 432 -0.70 5.48 -15.35
N ARG A 433 -1.08 6.52 -16.11
CA ARG A 433 -1.42 6.38 -17.54
C ARG A 433 -0.20 6.21 -18.45
N ALA A 434 0.90 6.88 -18.14
CA ALA A 434 2.09 6.91 -18.98
C ALA A 434 3.03 5.71 -18.76
N VAL A 435 3.05 5.15 -17.55
CA VAL A 435 4.04 4.14 -17.14
C VAL A 435 3.37 2.88 -16.62
N ASP A 436 2.50 2.99 -15.60
CA ASP A 436 1.95 1.81 -14.92
C ASP A 436 1.07 0.93 -15.85
N ILE A 437 0.07 1.53 -16.51
CA ILE A 437 -0.79 0.80 -17.46
C ILE A 437 0.04 0.20 -18.61
N PRO A 438 0.94 0.95 -19.29
CA PRO A 438 1.81 0.39 -20.31
C PRO A 438 2.72 -0.72 -19.80
N ALA A 439 3.25 -0.64 -18.57
CA ALA A 439 4.08 -1.70 -17.99
C ALA A 439 3.31 -3.02 -17.83
N ILE A 440 2.03 -2.96 -17.42
CA ILE A 440 1.14 -4.13 -17.35
C ILE A 440 0.92 -4.74 -18.73
N GLN A 441 0.68 -3.89 -19.75
CA GLN A 441 0.48 -4.32 -21.14
C GLN A 441 1.75 -4.92 -21.73
N PHE A 442 2.90 -4.28 -21.50
CA PHE A 442 4.21 -4.74 -21.92
C PHE A 442 4.52 -6.12 -21.32
N ALA A 443 4.29 -6.33 -20.02
CA ALA A 443 4.48 -7.64 -19.39
C ALA A 443 3.63 -8.75 -20.04
N LYS A 444 2.38 -8.45 -20.41
CA LYS A 444 1.51 -9.40 -21.13
C LYS A 444 1.99 -9.65 -22.57
N TRP A 445 2.47 -8.60 -23.24
CA TRP A 445 3.01 -8.71 -24.59
C TRP A 445 4.29 -9.55 -24.62
N VAL A 446 5.24 -9.30 -23.71
CA VAL A 446 6.48 -10.07 -23.58
C VAL A 446 6.17 -11.54 -23.35
N GLU A 447 5.28 -11.83 -22.40
CA GLU A 447 4.84 -13.19 -22.13
C GLU A 447 4.24 -13.86 -23.36
N GLY A 448 3.31 -13.20 -24.07
CA GLY A 448 2.67 -13.75 -25.27
C GLY A 448 3.62 -13.97 -26.46
N ARG A 449 4.81 -13.35 -26.43
CA ARG A 449 5.89 -13.56 -27.41
C ARG A 449 6.86 -14.66 -27.02
N LEU A 450 7.10 -14.85 -25.72
CA LEU A 450 8.14 -15.75 -25.21
C LEU A 450 7.61 -17.11 -24.72
N ILE A 451 6.34 -17.20 -24.32
CA ILE A 451 5.75 -18.44 -23.81
C ILE A 451 5.12 -19.25 -24.95
N VAL A 452 5.37 -20.56 -24.94
CA VAL A 452 4.73 -21.51 -25.85
C VAL A 452 3.22 -21.48 -25.64
N LYS A 453 2.46 -21.22 -26.71
CA LYS A 453 1.00 -21.31 -26.66
C LYS A 453 0.63 -22.77 -26.46
N SER A 454 0.06 -23.09 -25.30
CA SER A 454 -0.46 -24.42 -24.97
C SER A 454 -1.85 -24.64 -25.52
#